data_AF-A0A814U8A2-F1
#
_entry.id   AF-A0A814U8A2-F1
#
_cell.length_a   1.000
_cell.length_b   1.000
_cell.length_c   1.000
_cell.angle_alpha   90.00
_cell.angle_beta   90.00
_cell.angle_gamma   90.00
#
_symmetry.space_group_name_H-M   'P 1'
#
loop_
_entity.id
_entity.type
_entity.pdbx_description
1 polymer ?
#
loop_
_entity_poly.entity_id
_entity_poly.type
_entity_poly.pdbx_seq_one_letter_code
_entity_poly.pdbx_strand_id
1 'polypeptide(L)'
;MSSCELETSKENKFIEIAVKTTSTNSSLTISRYNFVTYLRRYYDHSVLPLFRSFIDQNLCLMKLELDLQFLKTCRAENLKPKFTHIKVASAHFKSSESHTKCQQLIIKSVVKLKKNCVSHIHRFVKRLKQNLKQAVNPSDFQSLSAITQSIQNDNRLPWHTRHAKKFDLLRQQRQEQTRQQQLFNHNVVINLSSKNLTKNQYDTLAFGLQYVFPPTSIDHIQLIADIELLYARLCKIQPQCDEWKKIINSFNLQQFRALCDNFRHHTTKNLKKPDNNIRKYIAALKTLANDHTIVITKPDKSKGVVTMDKVDYINKMNDILSDSTKFKKLDHDPTIQKEDTLTRYLLKLHKEGLISESDYKAARLCGSRPARLYGLPKTHKPNLPLRPIMSFIKTFNYKLSKWLAELLQPLRKSSCTIKDTFDFIKLTKTYNTQYSEKQMVSFDIQNLYTQIPIAQTIQIILNKMYPHITQNHQCKKQMHSTKHLCANCLNRETLKKLLEMATTQSHFLFNNQLYEQIDGLFMGSPLAAIMADIYMSHFEEVNMSESDSFSTFPQRIYDLMCFHRGNSIS
;
A
#
# COMPACT_ATOMS: atom_id res chain seq x y z
N MET A 1 -37.15 -26.87 24.40
CA MET A 1 -37.95 -26.01 25.29
C MET A 1 -37.13 -24.93 26.01
N SER A 2 -35.80 -24.99 26.14
CA SER A 2 -35.09 -24.10 27.09
C SER A 2 -34.57 -22.73 26.59
N SER A 3 -34.84 -22.28 25.37
CA SER A 3 -34.39 -20.94 24.91
C SER A 3 -35.52 -19.93 24.63
N CYS A 4 -36.77 -20.39 24.58
CA CYS A 4 -37.94 -19.50 24.45
C CYS A 4 -38.48 -19.01 25.79
N GLU A 5 -38.18 -19.70 26.90
CA GLU A 5 -38.70 -19.39 28.24
C GLU A 5 -37.89 -18.29 28.98
N LEU A 6 -36.67 -18.03 28.54
CA LEU A 6 -35.74 -17.10 29.21
C LEU A 6 -35.91 -15.62 28.82
N GLU A 7 -36.54 -15.31 27.68
CA GLU A 7 -36.89 -13.92 27.33
C GLU A 7 -38.27 -13.49 27.87
N THR A 8 -39.12 -14.44 28.25
CA THR A 8 -40.45 -14.16 28.82
C THR A 8 -40.43 -13.80 30.31
N SER A 9 -39.35 -14.08 31.05
CA SER A 9 -39.32 -13.84 32.51
C SER A 9 -39.00 -12.39 32.91
N LYS A 10 -38.55 -11.53 31.98
CA LYS A 10 -38.17 -10.14 32.29
C LYS A 10 -39.20 -9.06 31.93
N GLU A 11 -40.35 -9.42 31.35
CA GLU A 11 -41.39 -8.47 30.95
C GLU A 11 -42.74 -8.69 31.66
N ASN A 12 -42.77 -9.35 32.82
CA ASN A 12 -43.95 -9.46 33.70
C ASN A 12 -44.35 -8.14 34.41
N LYS A 13 -44.00 -6.97 33.85
CA LYS A 13 -44.31 -5.65 34.41
C LYS A 13 -45.41 -4.89 33.67
N PHE A 14 -46.07 -5.49 32.68
CA PHE A 14 -47.04 -4.79 31.83
C PHE A 14 -48.51 -4.88 32.26
N ILE A 15 -48.85 -5.59 33.34
CA ILE A 15 -50.24 -5.70 33.84
C ILE A 15 -50.50 -4.78 35.06
N GLU A 16 -49.51 -4.01 35.53
CA GLU A 16 -49.67 -3.13 36.71
C GLU A 16 -50.22 -1.71 36.41
N ILE A 17 -50.48 -1.33 35.16
CA ILE A 17 -50.84 0.06 34.78
C ILE A 17 -52.35 0.24 34.52
N ALA A 18 -53.23 -0.42 35.27
CA ALA A 18 -54.67 -0.15 35.18
C ALA A 18 -55.41 -0.33 36.50
N VAL A 19 -54.95 0.34 37.56
CA VAL A 19 -55.82 0.63 38.71
C VAL A 19 -55.52 2.05 39.21
N LYS A 20 -56.22 3.03 38.65
CA LYS A 20 -56.56 4.27 39.36
C LYS A 20 -57.99 4.65 39.01
N THR A 21 -58.87 4.47 40.02
CA THR A 21 -60.11 5.22 40.35
C THR A 21 -61.16 5.38 39.22
N THR A 22 -62.45 5.07 39.36
CA THR A 22 -63.39 5.27 40.48
C THR A 22 -64.61 4.34 40.33
N SER A 23 -65.26 4.05 41.45
CA SER A 23 -66.60 3.47 41.55
C SER A 23 -67.70 4.38 40.97
N THR A 24 -68.66 3.80 40.25
CA THR A 24 -70.12 3.92 40.49
C THR A 24 -70.89 3.12 39.42
N ASN A 25 -72.10 2.72 39.78
CA ASN A 25 -72.92 1.66 39.19
C ASN A 25 -73.41 1.88 37.75
N SER A 26 -73.80 0.74 37.16
CA SER A 26 -74.79 0.51 36.09
C SER A 26 -74.30 0.48 34.63
N SER A 27 -74.70 -0.59 33.93
CA SER A 27 -74.39 -1.01 32.55
C SER A 27 -72.95 -1.55 32.33
N LEU A 28 -72.82 -2.87 32.48
CA LEU A 28 -71.59 -3.64 32.56
C LEU A 28 -71.01 -3.96 31.18
N THR A 29 -70.35 -3.01 30.53
CA THR A 29 -69.49 -3.31 29.38
C THR A 29 -68.03 -3.43 29.82
N ILE A 30 -67.41 -4.58 29.51
CA ILE A 30 -65.99 -4.83 29.77
C ILE A 30 -65.09 -3.90 28.94
N SER A 31 -64.09 -3.29 29.60
CA SER A 31 -63.16 -2.32 29.01
C SER A 31 -61.71 -2.64 29.39
N ARG A 32 -60.77 -2.02 28.69
CA ARG A 32 -59.33 -2.21 28.93
C ARG A 32 -58.87 -1.84 30.35
N TYR A 33 -59.61 -0.98 31.04
CA TYR A 33 -59.27 -0.51 32.39
C TYR A 33 -59.96 -1.31 33.51
N ASN A 34 -61.01 -2.07 33.18
CA ASN A 34 -61.80 -2.79 34.19
C ASN A 34 -61.85 -4.32 33.97
N PHE A 35 -61.27 -4.85 32.88
CA PHE A 35 -61.42 -6.27 32.52
C PHE A 35 -60.96 -7.24 33.61
N VAL A 36 -59.94 -6.90 34.40
CA VAL A 36 -59.47 -7.77 35.50
C VAL A 36 -60.56 -7.90 36.57
N THR A 37 -61.13 -6.78 37.00
CA THR A 37 -62.20 -6.74 38.00
C THR A 37 -63.49 -7.32 37.45
N TYR A 38 -63.80 -7.08 36.18
CA TYR A 38 -64.96 -7.61 35.48
C TYR A 38 -64.90 -9.15 35.37
N LEU A 39 -63.80 -9.70 34.86
CA LEU A 39 -63.67 -11.15 34.69
C LEU A 39 -63.68 -11.90 36.04
N ARG A 40 -63.12 -11.30 37.10
CA ARG A 40 -63.20 -11.88 38.46
C ARG A 40 -64.61 -11.88 39.05
N ARG A 41 -65.47 -10.96 38.62
CA ARG A 41 -66.83 -10.77 39.16
C ARG A 41 -67.87 -11.60 38.42
N TYR A 42 -67.71 -11.80 37.11
CA TYR A 42 -68.74 -12.40 36.25
C TYR A 42 -68.38 -13.78 35.68
N TYR A 43 -67.13 -14.23 35.83
CA TYR A 43 -66.66 -15.51 35.32
C TYR A 43 -65.88 -16.28 36.39
N ASP A 44 -65.64 -17.56 36.12
CA ASP A 44 -64.87 -18.43 37.01
C ASP A 44 -63.41 -17.94 37.18
N HIS A 45 -62.72 -18.49 38.18
CA HIS A 45 -61.31 -18.15 38.42
C HIS A 45 -60.36 -18.61 37.29
N SER A 46 -60.84 -19.39 36.31
CA SER A 46 -60.04 -19.95 35.22
C SER A 46 -59.96 -19.02 34.00
N VAL A 47 -60.98 -18.18 33.77
CA VAL A 47 -61.08 -17.27 32.62
C VAL A 47 -60.03 -16.16 32.63
N LEU A 48 -59.72 -15.55 33.79
CA LEU A 48 -58.73 -14.46 33.84
C LEU A 48 -57.30 -14.94 33.50
N PRO A 49 -56.78 -16.05 34.07
CA PRO A 49 -55.51 -16.64 33.63
C PRO A 49 -55.51 -17.03 32.15
N LEU A 50 -56.62 -17.59 31.64
CA LEU A 50 -56.78 -17.94 30.24
C LEU A 50 -56.68 -16.71 29.33
N PHE A 51 -57.34 -15.60 29.70
CA PHE A 51 -57.29 -14.36 28.94
C PHE A 51 -55.92 -13.67 28.99
N ARG A 52 -55.24 -13.68 30.14
CA ARG A 52 -53.85 -13.19 30.25
C ARG A 52 -52.90 -13.97 29.35
N SER A 53 -52.96 -15.30 29.41
CA SER A 53 -52.19 -16.18 28.53
C SER A 53 -52.51 -15.92 27.05
N PHE A 54 -53.79 -15.66 26.71
CA PHE A 54 -54.18 -15.27 25.36
C PHE A 54 -53.53 -13.96 24.91
N ILE A 55 -53.51 -12.92 25.74
CA ILE A 55 -52.83 -11.64 25.43
C ILE A 55 -51.32 -11.86 25.26
N ASP A 56 -50.66 -12.52 26.22
CA ASP A 56 -49.21 -12.69 26.23
C ASP A 56 -48.72 -13.46 25.00
N GLN A 57 -49.44 -14.52 24.62
CA GLN A 57 -49.10 -15.32 23.45
C GLN A 57 -49.38 -14.58 22.13
N ASN A 58 -50.41 -13.73 22.08
CA ASN A 58 -50.66 -12.86 20.92
C ASN A 58 -49.58 -11.79 20.75
N LEU A 59 -49.08 -11.21 21.85
CA LEU A 59 -47.95 -10.28 21.81
C LEU A 59 -46.66 -10.99 21.38
N CYS A 60 -46.40 -12.19 21.92
CA CYS A 60 -45.27 -13.02 21.53
C CYS A 60 -45.29 -13.36 20.03
N LEU A 61 -46.46 -13.78 19.50
CA LEU A 61 -46.66 -14.07 18.09
C LEU A 61 -46.32 -12.86 17.21
N MET A 62 -46.89 -11.70 17.53
CA MET A 62 -46.66 -10.45 16.79
C MET A 62 -45.18 -10.04 16.79
N LYS A 63 -44.49 -10.12 17.94
CA LYS A 63 -43.05 -9.84 18.04
C LYS A 63 -42.22 -10.77 17.17
N LEU A 64 -42.54 -12.07 17.19
CA LEU A 64 -41.85 -13.07 16.37
C LEU A 64 -42.06 -12.88 14.87
N GLU A 65 -43.25 -12.46 14.46
CA GLU A 65 -43.55 -12.13 13.06
C GLU A 65 -42.75 -10.91 12.58
N LEU A 66 -42.66 -9.87 13.40
CA LEU A 66 -41.84 -8.68 13.11
C LEU A 66 -40.35 -9.01 13.04
N ASP A 67 -39.84 -9.81 13.97
CA ASP A 67 -38.45 -10.28 13.94
C ASP A 67 -38.17 -11.14 12.70
N LEU A 68 -39.12 -11.99 12.31
CA LEU A 68 -39.00 -12.80 11.10
C LEU A 68 -38.98 -11.93 9.84
N GLN A 69 -39.81 -10.89 9.79
CA GLN A 69 -39.79 -9.89 8.72
C GLN A 69 -38.43 -9.18 8.68
N PHE A 70 -37.92 -8.74 9.84
CA PHE A 70 -36.60 -8.11 9.95
C PHE A 70 -35.49 -8.99 9.36
N LEU A 71 -35.45 -10.27 9.73
CA LEU A 71 -34.46 -11.23 9.25
C LEU A 71 -34.60 -11.55 7.76
N LYS A 72 -35.83 -11.63 7.24
CA LYS A 72 -36.07 -11.82 5.80
C LYS A 72 -35.54 -10.64 4.99
N THR A 73 -35.77 -9.41 5.43
CA THR A 73 -35.25 -8.20 4.79
C THR A 73 -33.73 -8.14 4.88
N CYS A 74 -33.13 -8.47 6.04
CA CYS A 74 -31.67 -8.54 6.15
C CYS A 74 -31.07 -9.53 5.15
N ARG A 75 -31.72 -10.68 4.94
CA ARG A 75 -31.29 -11.66 3.94
C ARG A 75 -31.43 -11.15 2.50
N ALA A 76 -32.53 -10.48 2.17
CA ALA A 76 -32.78 -9.94 0.83
C ALA A 76 -31.79 -8.81 0.47
N GLU A 77 -31.50 -7.93 1.43
CA GLU A 77 -30.60 -6.80 1.24
C GLU A 77 -29.12 -7.11 1.55
N ASN A 78 -28.79 -8.37 1.89
CA ASN A 78 -27.46 -8.80 2.34
C ASN A 78 -26.91 -7.98 3.53
N LEU A 79 -27.77 -7.57 4.46
CA LEU A 79 -27.39 -6.89 5.70
C LEU A 79 -26.92 -7.91 6.74
N LYS A 80 -25.94 -7.52 7.57
CA LYS A 80 -25.25 -8.40 8.53
C LYS A 80 -25.47 -7.96 9.99
N PRO A 81 -26.56 -8.39 10.66
CA PRO A 81 -26.81 -8.07 12.06
C PRO A 81 -25.70 -8.55 13.00
N LYS A 82 -25.53 -7.89 14.15
CA LYS A 82 -24.44 -8.19 15.11
C LYS A 82 -24.34 -9.66 15.54
N PHE A 83 -25.46 -10.36 15.71
CA PHE A 83 -25.45 -11.78 16.12
C PHE A 83 -24.83 -12.71 15.06
N THR A 84 -24.67 -12.25 13.81
CA THR A 84 -24.01 -13.00 12.75
C THR A 84 -22.49 -12.81 12.76
N HIS A 85 -21.95 -11.98 13.65
CA HIS A 85 -20.53 -11.67 13.69
C HIS A 85 -19.80 -12.77 14.47
N ILE A 86 -19.05 -13.60 13.75
CA ILE A 86 -18.28 -14.70 14.33
C ILE A 86 -16.89 -14.15 14.69
N LYS A 87 -16.44 -14.36 15.93
CA LYS A 87 -15.06 -14.06 16.31
C LYS A 87 -14.14 -15.07 15.63
N VAL A 88 -13.19 -14.57 14.85
CA VAL A 88 -12.19 -15.38 14.15
C VAL A 88 -10.80 -14.95 14.56
N ALA A 89 -9.91 -15.92 14.77
CA ALA A 89 -8.57 -15.71 15.31
C ALA A 89 -7.66 -14.91 14.37
N SER A 90 -7.90 -14.98 13.07
CA SER A 90 -7.11 -14.27 12.05
C SER A 90 -7.92 -13.17 11.37
N ALA A 91 -7.32 -11.98 11.27
CA ALA A 91 -7.90 -10.83 10.56
C ALA A 91 -8.15 -11.13 9.07
N HIS A 92 -7.31 -11.98 8.44
CA HIS A 92 -7.45 -12.39 7.04
C HIS A 92 -8.74 -13.18 6.77
N PHE A 93 -9.25 -13.89 7.77
CA PHE A 93 -10.48 -14.65 7.58
C PHE A 93 -11.72 -13.74 7.54
N LYS A 94 -11.68 -12.56 8.18
CA LYS A 94 -12.82 -11.62 8.23
C LYS A 94 -13.24 -11.12 6.85
N SER A 95 -12.29 -10.99 5.92
CA SER A 95 -12.52 -10.55 4.54
C SER A 95 -12.78 -11.69 3.55
N SER A 96 -12.74 -12.95 4.01
CA SER A 96 -12.94 -14.11 3.13
C SER A 96 -14.39 -14.30 2.68
N GLU A 97 -14.56 -14.92 1.51
CA GLU A 97 -15.88 -15.35 1.02
C GLU A 97 -16.53 -16.38 1.96
N SER A 98 -15.71 -17.26 2.53
CA SER A 98 -16.15 -18.27 3.52
C SER A 98 -16.76 -17.63 4.76
N HIS A 99 -16.15 -16.57 5.29
CA HIS A 99 -16.71 -15.83 6.42
C HIS A 99 -18.08 -15.24 6.06
N THR A 100 -18.23 -14.60 4.89
CA THR A 100 -19.53 -14.06 4.45
C THR A 100 -20.59 -15.15 4.26
N LYS A 101 -20.22 -16.30 3.69
CA LYS A 101 -21.10 -17.47 3.55
C LYS A 101 -21.56 -17.99 4.91
N CYS A 102 -20.67 -18.10 5.90
CA CYS A 102 -21.03 -18.50 7.26
C CYS A 102 -22.06 -17.55 7.88
N GLN A 103 -21.89 -16.23 7.73
CA GLN A 103 -22.84 -15.25 8.25
C GLN A 103 -24.23 -15.40 7.61
N GLN A 104 -24.28 -15.65 6.29
CA GLN A 104 -25.54 -15.90 5.58
C GLN A 104 -26.22 -17.21 6.03
N LEU A 105 -25.44 -18.26 6.28
CA LEU A 105 -25.94 -19.53 6.81
C LEU A 105 -26.56 -19.35 8.20
N ILE A 106 -25.94 -18.54 9.08
CA ILE A 106 -26.51 -18.20 10.39
C ILE A 106 -27.88 -17.56 10.23
N ILE A 107 -28.02 -16.54 9.36
CA ILE A 107 -29.31 -15.89 9.10
C ILE A 107 -30.35 -16.91 8.60
N LYS A 108 -29.96 -17.77 7.65
CA LYS A 108 -30.85 -18.80 7.09
C LYS A 108 -31.35 -19.76 8.17
N SER A 109 -30.48 -20.20 9.07
CA SER A 109 -30.83 -21.09 10.19
C SER A 109 -31.76 -20.41 11.19
N VAL A 110 -31.47 -19.17 11.58
CA VAL A 110 -32.32 -18.41 12.52
C VAL A 110 -33.71 -18.14 11.92
N VAL A 111 -33.79 -17.82 10.63
CA VAL A 111 -35.08 -17.67 9.92
C VAL A 111 -35.89 -18.97 9.97
N LYS A 112 -35.26 -20.13 9.76
CA LYS A 112 -35.92 -21.44 9.85
C LYS A 112 -36.46 -21.70 11.26
N LEU A 113 -35.65 -21.43 12.28
CA LEU A 113 -36.07 -21.59 13.69
C LEU A 113 -37.24 -20.67 14.04
N LYS A 114 -37.17 -19.38 13.73
CA LYS A 114 -38.26 -18.43 14.01
C LYS A 114 -39.55 -18.78 13.28
N LYS A 115 -39.48 -19.27 12.03
CA LYS A 115 -40.68 -19.79 11.32
C LYS A 115 -41.36 -20.91 12.08
N ASN A 116 -40.60 -21.88 12.60
CA ASN A 116 -41.16 -22.99 13.36
C ASN A 116 -41.81 -22.51 14.67
N CYS A 117 -41.18 -21.55 15.37
CA CYS A 117 -41.75 -20.93 16.57
C CYS A 117 -43.06 -20.20 16.28
N VAL A 118 -43.12 -19.40 15.20
CA VAL A 118 -44.36 -18.73 14.75
C VAL A 118 -45.46 -19.76 14.52
N SER A 119 -45.20 -20.83 13.76
CA SER A 119 -46.20 -21.89 13.51
C SER A 119 -46.66 -22.61 14.78
N HIS A 120 -45.79 -22.76 15.78
CA HIS A 120 -46.15 -23.37 17.06
C HIS A 120 -47.04 -22.44 17.91
N ILE A 121 -46.60 -21.19 18.13
CA ILE A 121 -47.33 -20.21 18.93
C ILE A 121 -48.66 -19.85 18.26
N HIS A 122 -48.70 -19.75 16.93
CA HIS A 122 -49.94 -19.50 16.19
C HIS A 122 -51.00 -20.58 16.46
N ARG A 123 -50.60 -21.87 16.50
CA ARG A 123 -51.50 -22.98 16.88
C ARG A 123 -51.95 -22.87 18.33
N PHE A 124 -51.06 -22.45 19.24
CA PHE A 124 -51.38 -22.27 20.65
C PHE A 124 -52.35 -21.12 20.88
N VAL A 125 -52.12 -19.95 20.26
CA VAL A 125 -53.03 -18.80 20.26
C VAL A 125 -54.40 -19.19 19.71
N LYS A 126 -54.46 -19.98 18.62
CA LYS A 126 -55.72 -20.47 18.05
C LYS A 126 -56.51 -21.33 19.06
N ARG A 127 -55.83 -22.21 19.80
CA ARG A 127 -56.45 -23.00 20.87
C ARG A 127 -56.95 -22.13 22.02
N LEU A 128 -56.12 -21.20 22.50
CA LEU A 128 -56.52 -20.26 23.56
C LEU A 128 -57.73 -19.42 23.14
N LYS A 129 -57.79 -18.99 21.87
CA LYS A 129 -58.95 -18.27 21.31
C LYS A 129 -60.23 -19.11 21.34
N GLN A 130 -60.14 -20.40 21.00
CA GLN A 130 -61.27 -21.32 21.04
C GLN A 130 -61.74 -21.56 22.47
N ASN A 131 -60.82 -21.83 23.39
CA ASN A 131 -61.12 -22.03 24.81
C ASN A 131 -61.77 -20.77 25.41
N LEU A 132 -61.24 -19.58 25.09
CA LEU A 132 -61.79 -18.31 25.55
C LEU A 132 -63.21 -18.09 25.00
N LYS A 133 -63.43 -18.38 23.70
CA LYS A 133 -64.75 -18.27 23.07
C LYS A 133 -65.80 -19.19 23.71
N GLN A 134 -65.38 -20.34 24.25
CA GLN A 134 -66.26 -21.26 24.97
C GLN A 134 -66.51 -20.84 26.42
N ALA A 135 -65.55 -20.17 27.05
CA ALA A 135 -65.59 -19.80 28.46
C ALA A 135 -66.31 -18.48 28.75
N VAL A 136 -66.50 -17.61 27.74
CA VAL A 136 -67.19 -16.33 27.88
C VAL A 136 -68.36 -16.16 26.91
N ASN A 137 -69.31 -15.28 27.23
CA ASN A 137 -70.42 -14.99 26.32
C ASN A 137 -69.93 -14.26 25.04
N PRO A 138 -70.69 -14.30 23.93
CA PRO A 138 -70.24 -13.74 22.65
C PRO A 138 -69.93 -12.23 22.68
N SER A 139 -70.67 -11.45 23.45
CA SER A 139 -70.50 -9.99 23.57
C SER A 139 -69.19 -9.64 24.30
N ASP A 140 -68.93 -10.34 25.40
CA ASP A 140 -67.70 -10.18 26.17
C ASP A 140 -66.49 -10.69 25.39
N PHE A 141 -66.62 -11.77 24.60
CA PHE A 141 -65.55 -12.24 23.73
C PHE A 141 -65.13 -11.21 22.68
N GLN A 142 -66.10 -10.51 22.07
CA GLN A 142 -65.81 -9.43 21.12
C GLN A 142 -65.07 -8.29 21.81
N SER A 143 -65.52 -7.89 22.99
CA SER A 143 -64.90 -6.82 23.78
C SER A 143 -63.48 -7.19 24.25
N LEU A 144 -63.25 -8.42 24.72
CA LEU A 144 -61.94 -8.97 25.06
C LEU A 144 -61.00 -9.06 23.84
N SER A 145 -61.55 -9.40 22.66
CA SER A 145 -60.80 -9.40 21.41
C SER A 145 -60.39 -7.99 20.99
N ALA A 146 -61.28 -7.00 21.15
CA ALA A 146 -60.98 -5.59 20.91
C ALA A 146 -59.91 -5.05 21.88
N ILE A 147 -59.97 -5.42 23.16
CA ILE A 147 -58.94 -5.10 24.16
C ILE A 147 -57.59 -5.69 23.75
N THR A 148 -57.57 -6.96 23.32
CA THR A 148 -56.34 -7.62 22.85
C THR A 148 -55.75 -6.90 21.63
N GLN A 149 -56.58 -6.52 20.66
CA GLN A 149 -56.16 -5.78 19.48
C GLN A 149 -55.61 -4.39 19.82
N SER A 150 -56.24 -3.68 20.77
CA SER A 150 -55.77 -2.40 21.28
C SER A 150 -54.37 -2.53 21.93
N ILE A 151 -54.15 -3.55 22.76
CA ILE A 151 -52.85 -3.84 23.38
C ILE A 151 -51.78 -4.20 22.34
N GLN A 152 -52.16 -4.96 21.30
CA GLN A 152 -51.25 -5.29 20.19
C GLN A 152 -50.83 -4.03 19.42
N ASN A 153 -51.76 -3.12 19.12
CA ASN A 153 -51.44 -1.89 18.40
C ASN A 153 -50.43 -1.01 19.17
N ASP A 154 -50.59 -0.87 20.48
CA ASP A 154 -49.67 -0.08 21.32
C ASP A 154 -48.24 -0.63 21.34
N ASN A 155 -48.09 -1.96 21.28
CA ASN A 155 -46.78 -2.61 21.28
C ASN A 155 -46.14 -2.70 19.89
N ARG A 156 -46.97 -2.71 18.83
CA ARG A 156 -46.51 -2.86 17.45
C ARG A 156 -45.66 -1.68 16.99
N LEU A 157 -46.06 -0.45 17.31
CA LEU A 157 -45.37 0.76 16.85
C LEU A 157 -43.94 0.87 17.42
N PRO A 158 -43.69 0.70 18.73
CA PRO A 158 -42.33 0.67 19.29
C PRO A 158 -41.43 -0.40 18.67
N TRP A 159 -41.96 -1.61 18.41
CA TRP A 159 -41.18 -2.70 17.81
C TRP A 159 -40.82 -2.42 16.35
N HIS A 160 -41.74 -1.89 15.55
CA HIS A 160 -41.45 -1.44 14.19
C HIS A 160 -40.38 -0.34 14.17
N THR A 161 -40.52 0.69 15.01
CA THR A 161 -39.55 1.79 15.10
C THR A 161 -38.15 1.29 15.47
N ARG A 162 -38.06 0.31 16.37
CA ARG A 162 -36.78 -0.31 16.75
C ARG A 162 -36.14 -1.06 15.58
N HIS A 163 -36.91 -1.80 14.78
CA HIS A 163 -36.39 -2.48 13.59
C HIS A 163 -36.02 -1.51 12.48
N ALA A 164 -36.78 -0.43 12.27
CA ALA A 164 -36.45 0.64 11.32
C ALA A 164 -35.09 1.28 11.65
N LYS A 165 -34.88 1.70 12.92
CA LYS A 165 -33.58 2.24 13.37
C LYS A 165 -32.42 1.25 13.15
N LYS A 166 -32.65 -0.05 13.35
CA LYS A 166 -31.64 -1.09 13.07
C LYS A 166 -31.31 -1.19 11.58
N PHE A 167 -32.31 -1.07 10.70
CA PHE A 167 -32.07 -1.06 9.26
C PHE A 167 -31.24 0.14 8.82
N ASP A 168 -31.57 1.33 9.30
CA ASP A 168 -30.85 2.55 8.94
C ASP A 168 -29.37 2.46 9.33
N LEU A 169 -29.08 2.01 10.55
CA LEU A 169 -27.70 1.76 11.01
C LEU A 169 -26.96 0.74 10.14
N LEU A 170 -27.60 -0.39 9.80
CA LEU A 170 -26.99 -1.43 8.97
C LEU A 170 -26.73 -0.96 7.53
N ARG A 171 -27.62 -0.13 6.97
CA ARG A 171 -27.48 0.46 5.63
C ARG A 171 -26.38 1.54 5.60
N GLN A 172 -26.31 2.41 6.62
CA GLN A 172 -25.25 3.40 6.77
C GLN A 172 -23.86 2.75 6.88
N GLN A 173 -23.72 1.70 7.71
CA GLN A 173 -22.45 0.97 7.84
C GLN A 173 -21.98 0.36 6.51
N ARG A 174 -22.91 -0.15 5.70
CA ARG A 174 -22.60 -0.68 4.36
C ARG A 174 -22.17 0.43 3.40
N GLN A 175 -22.84 1.58 3.42
CA GLN A 175 -22.47 2.73 2.59
C GLN A 175 -21.09 3.26 2.95
N GLU A 176 -20.76 3.41 4.23
CA GLU A 176 -19.44 3.89 4.67
C GLU A 176 -18.32 2.92 4.29
N GLN A 177 -18.53 1.61 4.43
CA GLN A 177 -17.56 0.60 3.95
C GLN A 177 -17.33 0.68 2.44
N THR A 178 -18.39 0.93 1.67
CA THR A 178 -18.31 1.08 0.20
C THR A 178 -17.58 2.37 -0.18
N ARG A 179 -17.87 3.47 0.53
CA ARG A 179 -17.24 4.79 0.33
C ARG A 179 -15.74 4.74 0.66
N GLN A 180 -15.35 4.09 1.75
CA GLN A 180 -13.94 3.91 2.12
C GLN A 180 -13.17 3.06 1.08
N GLN A 181 -13.79 2.04 0.50
CA GLN A 181 -13.19 1.27 -0.60
C GLN A 181 -13.05 2.11 -1.89
N GLN A 182 -14.03 2.95 -2.21
CA GLN A 182 -13.97 3.84 -3.38
C GLN A 182 -12.94 4.96 -3.23
N LEU A 183 -12.82 5.57 -2.04
CA LEU A 183 -11.81 6.60 -1.72
C LEU A 183 -10.37 6.03 -1.78
N PHE A 184 -10.17 4.77 -1.41
CA PHE A 184 -8.86 4.12 -1.50
C PHE A 184 -8.41 3.90 -2.95
N ASN A 185 -9.33 3.59 -3.87
CA ASN A 185 -9.00 3.34 -5.28
C ASN A 185 -8.74 4.63 -6.07
N HIS A 186 -9.43 5.74 -5.76
CA HIS A 186 -9.27 7.01 -6.49
C HIS A 186 -8.02 7.82 -6.10
N ASN A 187 -7.42 7.60 -4.93
CA ASN A 187 -6.18 8.29 -4.53
C ASN A 187 -4.89 7.59 -5.03
N VAL A 188 -4.97 6.31 -5.43
CA VAL A 188 -3.81 5.54 -5.90
C VAL A 188 -3.57 5.72 -7.40
N VAL A 189 -4.64 5.85 -8.20
CA VAL A 189 -4.57 5.99 -9.66
C VAL A 189 -4.98 7.40 -10.07
N ILE A 190 -4.02 8.20 -10.53
CA ILE A 190 -4.23 9.55 -11.04
C ILE A 190 -4.34 9.46 -12.57
N ASN A 191 -5.55 9.70 -13.09
CA ASN A 191 -5.77 9.75 -14.54
C ASN A 191 -5.69 11.20 -15.04
N LEU A 192 -4.61 11.51 -15.75
CA LEU A 192 -4.35 12.78 -16.42
C LEU A 192 -4.53 12.67 -17.94
N SER A 193 -4.89 11.48 -18.45
CA SER A 193 -5.14 11.28 -19.86
C SER A 193 -6.55 11.72 -20.24
N SER A 194 -6.73 12.05 -21.52
CA SER A 194 -8.03 12.32 -22.13
C SER A 194 -8.98 11.10 -22.11
N LYS A 195 -8.47 9.89 -21.84
CA LYS A 195 -9.25 8.65 -21.84
C LYS A 195 -9.89 8.36 -20.49
N ASN A 196 -11.16 7.95 -20.53
CA ASN A 196 -11.85 7.43 -19.37
C ASN A 196 -11.50 5.95 -19.15
N LEU A 197 -10.77 5.67 -18.08
CA LEU A 197 -10.48 4.29 -17.68
C LEU A 197 -11.75 3.61 -17.16
N THR A 198 -11.97 2.36 -17.58
CA THR A 198 -13.04 1.52 -17.04
C THR A 198 -12.77 1.18 -15.58
N LYS A 199 -13.83 0.80 -14.84
CA LYS A 199 -13.69 0.35 -13.44
C LYS A 199 -12.65 -0.76 -13.27
N ASN A 200 -12.66 -1.77 -14.17
CA ASN A 200 -11.69 -2.86 -14.10
C ASN A 200 -10.25 -2.35 -14.31
N GLN A 201 -10.03 -1.37 -15.18
CA GLN A 201 -8.70 -0.77 -15.38
C GLN A 201 -8.24 0.00 -14.14
N TYR A 202 -9.14 0.80 -13.53
CA TYR A 202 -8.85 1.47 -12.25
C TYR A 202 -8.50 0.48 -11.14
N ASP A 203 -9.36 -0.52 -10.92
CA ASP A 203 -9.17 -1.53 -9.88
C ASP A 203 -7.86 -2.32 -10.12
N THR A 204 -7.51 -2.58 -11.38
CA THR A 204 -6.26 -3.26 -11.75
C THR A 204 -5.02 -2.40 -11.49
N LEU A 205 -5.04 -1.12 -11.87
CA LEU A 205 -3.92 -0.20 -11.65
C LEU A 205 -3.76 0.15 -10.16
N ALA A 206 -4.84 0.10 -9.37
CA ALA A 206 -4.81 0.37 -7.93
C ALA A 206 -3.97 -0.66 -7.14
N PHE A 207 -3.71 -1.84 -7.67
CA PHE A 207 -2.73 -2.78 -7.09
C PHE A 207 -1.29 -2.24 -7.14
N GLY A 208 -1.00 -1.28 -8.04
CA GLY A 208 0.30 -0.66 -8.23
C GLY A 208 1.19 -1.39 -9.25
N LEU A 209 2.19 -0.68 -9.77
CA LEU A 209 3.05 -1.17 -10.87
C LEU A 209 4.00 -2.32 -10.47
N GLN A 210 4.16 -2.59 -9.18
CA GLN A 210 5.01 -3.67 -8.67
C GLN A 210 4.21 -4.94 -8.35
N TYR A 211 2.88 -4.88 -8.43
CA TYR A 211 2.04 -6.03 -8.16
C TYR A 211 2.11 -7.02 -9.32
N VAL A 212 2.46 -8.26 -9.02
CA VAL A 212 2.52 -9.34 -10.00
C VAL A 212 1.27 -10.19 -9.85
N PHE A 213 0.41 -10.15 -10.87
CA PHE A 213 -0.73 -11.05 -10.95
C PHE A 213 -0.23 -12.50 -11.17
N PRO A 214 -0.87 -13.50 -10.56
CA PRO A 214 -0.52 -14.90 -10.80
C PRO A 214 -0.58 -15.22 -12.30
N PRO A 215 0.44 -15.89 -12.85
CA PRO A 215 0.45 -16.23 -14.26
C PRO A 215 -0.63 -17.26 -14.56
N THR A 216 -1.10 -17.31 -15.82
CA THR A 216 -2.11 -18.30 -16.24
C THR A 216 -1.55 -19.71 -16.40
N SER A 217 -0.23 -19.82 -16.57
CA SER A 217 0.52 -21.06 -16.73
C SER A 217 1.92 -20.92 -16.12
N ILE A 218 2.53 -22.03 -15.72
CA ILE A 218 3.91 -22.05 -15.23
C ILE A 218 4.83 -22.38 -16.41
N ASP A 219 5.87 -21.57 -16.59
CA ASP A 219 7.03 -21.99 -17.35
C ASP A 219 7.87 -22.94 -16.48
N HIS A 220 7.76 -24.23 -16.77
CA HIS A 220 8.43 -25.27 -16.00
C HIS A 220 9.95 -25.19 -16.11
N ILE A 221 10.47 -24.75 -17.25
CA ILE A 221 11.92 -24.65 -17.48
C ILE A 221 12.47 -23.48 -16.67
N GLN A 222 11.82 -22.31 -16.76
CA GLN A 222 12.23 -21.14 -15.99
C GLN A 222 12.14 -21.40 -14.49
N LEU A 223 11.07 -22.06 -14.02
CA LEU A 223 10.92 -22.40 -12.60
C LEU A 223 12.07 -23.30 -12.11
N ILE A 224 12.43 -24.33 -12.87
CA ILE A 224 13.56 -25.22 -12.54
C ILE A 224 14.86 -24.42 -12.49
N ALA A 225 15.13 -23.59 -13.50
CA ALA A 225 16.33 -22.75 -13.54
C ALA A 225 16.39 -21.78 -12.35
N ASP A 226 15.28 -21.16 -11.97
CA ASP A 226 15.20 -20.26 -10.82
C ASP A 226 15.45 -20.98 -9.50
N ILE A 227 14.93 -22.20 -9.34
CA ILE A 227 15.17 -23.07 -8.18
C ILE A 227 16.66 -23.44 -8.09
N GLU A 228 17.28 -23.87 -9.19
CA GLU A 228 18.70 -24.23 -9.22
C GLU A 228 19.60 -23.01 -8.94
N LEU A 229 19.24 -21.85 -9.49
CA LEU A 229 19.93 -20.59 -9.22
C LEU A 229 19.79 -20.19 -7.75
N LEU A 230 18.62 -20.37 -7.14
CA LEU A 230 18.40 -20.13 -5.72
C LEU A 230 19.28 -21.04 -4.86
N TYR A 231 19.32 -22.33 -5.16
CA TYR A 231 20.19 -23.29 -4.45
C TYR A 231 21.67 -22.87 -4.56
N ALA A 232 22.15 -22.59 -5.78
CA ALA A 232 23.52 -22.17 -6.02
C ALA A 232 23.89 -20.87 -5.29
N ARG A 233 22.93 -19.95 -5.12
CA ARG A 233 23.13 -18.73 -4.33
C ARG A 233 23.20 -19.04 -2.84
N LEU A 234 22.31 -19.89 -2.33
CA LEU A 234 22.31 -20.29 -0.91
C LEU A 234 23.63 -20.96 -0.51
N CYS A 235 24.18 -21.84 -1.34
CA CYS A 235 25.48 -22.48 -1.09
C CYS A 235 26.66 -21.49 -1.05
N LYS A 236 26.53 -20.30 -1.63
CA LYS A 236 27.57 -19.26 -1.63
C LYS A 236 27.45 -18.29 -0.46
N ILE A 237 26.37 -18.35 0.31
CA ILE A 237 26.21 -17.51 1.49
C ILE A 237 27.20 -18.01 2.55
N GLN A 238 28.11 -17.13 2.98
CA GLN A 238 28.90 -17.36 4.19
C GLN A 238 28.08 -16.86 5.40
N PRO A 239 27.50 -17.75 6.21
CA PRO A 239 26.59 -17.34 7.27
C PRO A 239 27.41 -16.74 8.41
N GLN A 240 26.98 -15.58 8.91
CA GLN A 240 27.67 -14.88 10.00
C GLN A 240 27.43 -15.51 11.37
N CYS A 241 26.37 -16.32 11.53
CA CYS A 241 26.08 -17.04 12.77
C CYS A 241 26.13 -18.57 12.56
N ASP A 242 26.56 -19.30 13.59
CA ASP A 242 26.74 -20.76 13.53
C ASP A 242 25.43 -21.55 13.41
N GLU A 243 24.32 -20.96 13.83
CA GLU A 243 22.97 -21.53 13.68
C GLU A 243 22.58 -21.65 12.20
N TRP A 244 22.81 -20.58 11.42
CA TRP A 244 22.58 -20.59 9.97
C TRP A 244 23.56 -21.50 9.24
N LYS A 245 24.81 -21.64 9.71
CA LYS A 245 25.77 -22.63 9.17
C LYS A 245 25.25 -24.05 9.34
N LYS A 246 24.75 -24.41 10.54
CA LYS A 246 24.16 -25.73 10.78
C LYS A 246 22.95 -26.00 9.88
N ILE A 247 22.08 -25.01 9.67
CA ILE A 247 20.93 -25.12 8.77
C ILE A 247 21.38 -25.29 7.32
N ILE A 248 22.27 -24.43 6.80
CA ILE A 248 22.72 -24.52 5.41
C ILE A 248 23.50 -25.80 5.14
N ASN A 249 24.29 -26.27 6.12
CA ASN A 249 25.05 -27.52 6.01
C ASN A 249 24.18 -28.78 6.18
N SER A 250 23.04 -28.71 6.87
CA SER A 250 22.09 -29.82 6.97
C SER A 250 21.15 -29.91 5.76
N PHE A 251 21.05 -28.84 4.97
CA PHE A 251 20.30 -28.80 3.73
C PHE A 251 21.01 -29.60 2.63
N ASN A 252 20.40 -30.71 2.18
CA ASN A 252 20.89 -31.46 1.02
C ASN A 252 20.08 -31.14 -0.25
N LEU A 253 20.72 -31.30 -1.42
CA LEU A 253 20.12 -30.98 -2.73
C LEU A 253 18.84 -31.80 -3.01
N GLN A 254 18.76 -33.04 -2.52
CA GLN A 254 17.59 -33.91 -2.71
C GLN A 254 16.35 -33.40 -1.97
N GLN A 255 16.49 -32.99 -0.70
CA GLN A 255 15.41 -32.41 0.10
C GLN A 255 14.93 -31.09 -0.52
N PHE A 256 15.86 -30.26 -1.00
CA PHE A 256 15.53 -29.01 -1.66
C PHE A 256 14.76 -29.26 -2.97
N ARG A 257 15.20 -30.22 -3.79
CA ARG A 257 14.48 -30.65 -5.00
C ARG A 257 13.07 -31.16 -4.68
N ALA A 258 12.92 -32.02 -3.67
CA ALA A 258 11.61 -32.55 -3.26
C ALA A 258 10.64 -31.45 -2.80
N LEU A 259 11.10 -30.49 -2.01
CA LEU A 259 10.30 -29.33 -1.61
C LEU A 259 9.86 -28.50 -2.82
N CYS A 260 10.76 -28.30 -3.77
CA CYS A 260 10.48 -27.56 -4.99
C CYS A 260 9.51 -28.29 -5.93
N ASP A 261 9.61 -29.61 -6.05
CA ASP A 261 8.67 -30.43 -6.81
C ASP A 261 7.27 -30.42 -6.19
N ASN A 262 7.17 -30.48 -4.85
CA ASN A 262 5.91 -30.32 -4.13
C ASN A 262 5.30 -28.94 -4.36
N PHE A 263 6.11 -27.88 -4.26
CA PHE A 263 5.68 -26.51 -4.58
C PHE A 263 5.18 -26.40 -6.03
N ARG A 264 5.92 -26.97 -7.00
CA ARG A 264 5.54 -27.00 -8.41
C ARG A 264 4.20 -27.69 -8.62
N HIS A 265 4.02 -28.88 -8.04
CA HIS A 265 2.78 -29.66 -8.19
C HIS A 265 1.58 -28.91 -7.60
N HIS A 266 1.74 -28.37 -6.39
CA HIS A 266 0.70 -27.60 -5.72
C HIS A 266 0.32 -26.32 -6.49
N THR A 267 1.32 -25.58 -6.97
CA THR A 267 1.10 -24.36 -7.75
C THR A 267 0.40 -24.66 -9.07
N THR A 268 0.84 -25.70 -9.79
CA THR A 268 0.22 -26.13 -11.06
C THR A 268 -1.25 -26.50 -10.86
N LYS A 269 -1.57 -27.21 -9.77
CA LYS A 269 -2.95 -27.58 -9.43
C LYS A 269 -3.82 -26.36 -9.15
N ASN A 270 -3.30 -25.37 -8.43
CA ASN A 270 -4.04 -24.16 -8.08
C ASN A 270 -4.27 -23.23 -9.28
N LEU A 271 -3.30 -23.13 -10.20
CA LEU A 271 -3.42 -22.30 -11.40
C LEU A 271 -4.45 -22.82 -12.42
N LYS A 272 -4.83 -24.12 -12.38
CA LYS A 272 -5.91 -24.67 -13.22
C LYS A 272 -7.30 -24.12 -12.88
N LYS A 273 -7.48 -23.47 -11.73
CA LYS A 273 -8.73 -22.83 -11.30
C LYS A 273 -8.51 -21.36 -10.97
N PRO A 274 -8.09 -20.53 -11.95
CA PRO A 274 -7.82 -19.13 -11.68
C PRO A 274 -9.13 -18.40 -11.34
N ASP A 275 -9.08 -17.51 -10.35
CA ASP A 275 -10.21 -16.66 -10.00
C ASP A 275 -10.66 -15.87 -11.24
N ASN A 276 -11.97 -15.85 -11.50
CA ASN A 276 -12.58 -15.07 -12.57
C ASN A 276 -12.19 -13.58 -12.49
N ASN A 277 -11.90 -13.06 -11.31
CA ASN A 277 -11.42 -11.69 -11.13
C ASN A 277 -10.02 -11.48 -11.71
N ILE A 278 -9.10 -12.44 -11.53
CA ILE A 278 -7.74 -12.36 -12.09
C ILE A 278 -7.79 -12.31 -13.61
N ARG A 279 -8.66 -13.11 -14.24
CA ARG A 279 -8.86 -13.07 -15.71
C ARG A 279 -9.31 -11.69 -16.19
N LYS A 280 -10.22 -11.05 -15.47
CA LYS A 280 -10.70 -9.69 -15.78
C LYS A 280 -9.57 -8.66 -15.67
N TYR A 281 -8.74 -8.74 -14.63
CA TYR A 281 -7.61 -7.83 -14.44
C TYR A 281 -6.52 -8.04 -15.51
N ILE A 282 -6.18 -9.29 -15.85
CA ILE A 282 -5.23 -9.58 -16.94
C ILE A 282 -5.77 -9.07 -18.27
N ALA A 283 -7.06 -9.24 -18.56
CA ALA A 283 -7.68 -8.68 -19.76
C ALA A 283 -7.58 -7.14 -19.78
N ALA A 284 -7.86 -6.47 -18.66
CA ALA A 284 -7.71 -5.02 -18.54
C ALA A 284 -6.26 -4.57 -18.77
N LEU A 285 -5.27 -5.29 -18.23
CA LEU A 285 -3.84 -5.01 -18.49
C LEU A 285 -3.47 -5.18 -19.96
N LYS A 286 -3.98 -6.21 -20.64
CA LYS A 286 -3.74 -6.40 -22.07
C LYS A 286 -4.32 -5.26 -22.89
N THR A 287 -5.54 -4.82 -22.57
CA THR A 287 -6.15 -3.65 -23.21
C THR A 287 -5.30 -2.39 -23.01
N LEU A 288 -4.84 -2.14 -21.78
CA LEU A 288 -3.98 -0.99 -21.47
C LEU A 288 -2.61 -1.09 -22.15
N ALA A 289 -2.00 -2.27 -22.22
CA ALA A 289 -0.70 -2.48 -22.84
C ALA A 289 -0.73 -2.28 -24.36
N ASN A 290 -1.87 -2.60 -25.00
CA ASN A 290 -2.09 -2.39 -26.43
C ASN A 290 -2.50 -0.94 -26.76
N ASP A 291 -2.78 -0.12 -25.74
CA ASP A 291 -3.14 1.28 -25.94
C ASP A 291 -1.89 2.15 -26.09
N HIS A 292 -1.54 2.46 -27.34
CA HIS A 292 -0.36 3.27 -27.63
C HIS A 292 -0.62 4.78 -27.53
N THR A 293 -1.82 5.24 -27.17
CA THR A 293 -2.11 6.68 -27.03
C THR A 293 -1.84 7.20 -25.63
N ILE A 294 -1.63 6.32 -24.65
CA ILE A 294 -1.39 6.68 -23.24
C ILE A 294 -0.03 6.18 -22.75
N VAL A 295 0.49 6.83 -21.72
CA VAL A 295 1.66 6.39 -20.95
C VAL A 295 1.21 6.12 -19.53
N ILE A 296 1.52 4.93 -19.02
CA ILE A 296 1.29 4.52 -17.64
C ILE A 296 2.64 4.52 -16.92
N THR A 297 2.76 5.33 -15.87
CA THR A 297 4.03 5.52 -15.15
C THR A 297 3.78 5.74 -13.66
N LYS A 298 4.85 5.79 -12.86
CA LYS A 298 4.78 6.18 -11.46
C LYS A 298 4.92 7.70 -11.32
N PRO A 299 4.29 8.33 -10.32
CA PRO A 299 4.55 9.72 -10.00
C PRO A 299 5.96 9.90 -9.44
N ASP A 300 6.43 11.14 -9.47
CA ASP A 300 7.73 11.54 -8.92
C ASP A 300 7.80 11.38 -7.39
N LYS A 301 6.73 11.75 -6.70
CA LYS A 301 6.56 11.61 -5.25
C LYS A 301 5.26 10.84 -5.01
N SER A 302 5.30 9.85 -4.11
CA SER A 302 4.25 8.84 -3.81
C SER A 302 4.41 7.50 -4.55
N LYS A 303 3.61 6.51 -4.13
CA LYS A 303 3.59 5.13 -4.66
C LYS A 303 2.40 4.85 -5.58
N GLY A 304 1.77 5.90 -6.11
CA GLY A 304 0.60 5.77 -7.00
C GLY A 304 0.95 5.34 -8.43
N VAL A 305 -0.07 5.33 -9.28
CA VAL A 305 0.01 5.13 -10.72
C VAL A 305 -0.55 6.35 -11.41
N VAL A 306 0.15 6.86 -12.42
CA VAL A 306 -0.27 7.99 -13.23
C VAL A 306 -0.49 7.51 -14.66
N THR A 307 -1.60 7.91 -15.26
CA THR A 307 -1.86 7.71 -16.69
C THR A 307 -1.92 9.08 -17.38
N MET A 308 -1.25 9.24 -18.51
CA MET A 308 -1.16 10.50 -19.27
C MET A 308 -1.34 10.24 -20.77
N ASP A 309 -1.76 11.24 -21.52
CA ASP A 309 -1.70 11.18 -22.98
C ASP A 309 -0.24 11.11 -23.44
N LYS A 310 0.06 10.19 -24.35
CA LYS A 310 1.42 9.96 -24.85
C LYS A 310 1.98 11.19 -25.58
N VAL A 311 1.12 11.92 -26.29
CA VAL A 311 1.51 13.14 -27.01
C VAL A 311 1.99 14.22 -26.03
N ASP A 312 1.22 14.52 -24.98
CA ASP A 312 1.61 15.48 -23.94
C ASP A 312 2.92 15.06 -23.25
N TYR A 313 3.03 13.77 -22.91
CA TYR A 313 4.23 13.23 -22.30
C TYR A 313 5.47 13.38 -23.19
N ILE A 314 5.35 13.08 -24.49
CA ILE A 314 6.46 13.23 -25.45
C ILE A 314 6.83 14.70 -25.62
N ASN A 315 5.86 15.60 -25.74
CA ASN A 315 6.12 17.04 -25.86
C ASN A 315 6.90 17.57 -24.65
N LYS A 316 6.44 17.28 -23.43
CA LYS A 316 7.14 17.69 -22.20
C LYS A 316 8.56 17.14 -22.10
N MET A 317 8.80 15.93 -22.57
CA MET A 317 10.15 15.36 -22.61
C MET A 317 11.01 16.01 -23.71
N ASN A 318 10.44 16.32 -24.87
CA ASN A 318 11.13 17.01 -25.95
C ASN A 318 11.51 18.44 -25.56
N ASP A 319 10.67 19.14 -24.79
CA ASP A 319 10.99 20.46 -24.24
C ASP A 319 12.25 20.39 -23.36
N ILE A 320 12.39 19.35 -22.53
CA ILE A 320 13.61 19.11 -21.74
C ILE A 320 14.80 18.81 -22.66
N LEU A 321 14.60 18.00 -23.70
CA LEU A 321 15.65 17.58 -24.63
C LEU A 321 16.05 18.65 -25.66
N SER A 322 15.28 19.74 -25.77
CA SER A 322 15.63 20.86 -26.65
C SER A 322 16.75 21.74 -26.12
N ASP A 323 17.16 21.56 -24.86
CA ASP A 323 18.32 22.24 -24.29
C ASP A 323 19.63 21.72 -24.94
N SER A 324 20.08 22.43 -25.97
CA SER A 324 21.30 22.11 -26.72
C SER A 324 22.58 22.31 -25.92
N THR A 325 22.52 22.96 -24.75
CA THR A 325 23.69 23.07 -23.85
C THR A 325 23.95 21.77 -23.10
N LYS A 326 22.93 20.92 -22.94
CA LYS A 326 22.99 19.66 -22.19
C LYS A 326 22.85 18.43 -23.08
N PHE A 327 22.10 18.51 -24.18
CA PHE A 327 21.78 17.37 -25.02
C PHE A 327 22.11 17.60 -26.49
N LYS A 328 22.60 16.53 -27.13
CA LYS A 328 22.86 16.47 -28.57
C LYS A 328 22.15 15.27 -29.17
N LYS A 329 21.49 15.42 -30.32
CA LYS A 329 20.96 14.28 -31.08
C LYS A 329 22.10 13.53 -31.78
N LEU A 330 21.97 12.20 -31.84
CA LEU A 330 22.91 11.33 -32.55
C LEU A 330 22.22 10.64 -33.73
N ASP A 331 22.93 10.53 -34.84
CA ASP A 331 22.43 9.87 -36.05
C ASP A 331 22.61 8.35 -36.02
N HIS A 332 23.60 7.87 -35.24
CA HIS A 332 23.99 6.46 -35.16
C HIS A 332 24.23 6.02 -33.72
N ASP A 333 24.03 4.74 -33.42
CA ASP A 333 24.25 4.16 -32.10
C ASP A 333 25.76 3.89 -31.86
N PRO A 334 26.44 4.62 -30.95
CA PRO A 334 27.85 4.43 -30.68
C PRO A 334 28.13 3.33 -29.65
N THR A 335 27.13 2.54 -29.22
CA THR A 335 27.26 1.56 -28.13
C THR A 335 28.47 0.65 -28.29
N ILE A 336 28.58 -0.04 -29.43
CA ILE A 336 29.65 -1.02 -29.68
C ILE A 336 31.02 -0.33 -29.67
N GLN A 337 31.13 0.82 -30.34
CA GLN A 337 32.37 1.59 -30.40
C GLN A 337 32.84 2.04 -29.01
N LYS A 338 31.91 2.52 -28.17
CA LYS A 338 32.20 2.96 -26.80
C LYS A 338 32.54 1.77 -25.88
N GLU A 339 31.84 0.64 -26.00
CA GLU A 339 32.13 -0.60 -25.29
C GLU A 339 33.53 -1.13 -25.64
N ASP A 340 33.88 -1.19 -26.92
CA ASP A 340 35.20 -1.66 -27.38
C ASP A 340 36.32 -0.75 -26.92
N THR A 341 36.09 0.57 -26.94
CA THR A 341 37.07 1.56 -26.47
C THR A 341 37.31 1.41 -24.97
N LEU A 342 36.25 1.27 -24.17
CA LEU A 342 36.37 1.03 -22.73
C LEU A 342 37.03 -0.30 -22.42
N THR A 343 36.62 -1.37 -23.10
CA THR A 343 37.15 -2.71 -22.85
C THR A 343 38.64 -2.80 -23.20
N ARG A 344 39.06 -2.22 -24.32
CA ARG A 344 40.49 -2.12 -24.69
C ARG A 344 41.29 -1.33 -23.67
N TYR A 345 40.74 -0.22 -23.19
CA TYR A 345 41.41 0.61 -22.19
C TYR A 345 41.57 -0.13 -20.86
N LEU A 346 40.50 -0.75 -20.33
CA LEU A 346 40.56 -1.56 -19.13
C LEU A 346 41.53 -2.74 -19.25
N LEU A 347 41.56 -3.41 -20.42
CA LEU A 347 42.50 -4.50 -20.67
C LEU A 347 43.95 -4.01 -20.67
N LYS A 348 44.22 -2.84 -21.24
CA LYS A 348 45.54 -2.20 -21.20
C LYS A 348 45.97 -1.98 -19.74
N LEU A 349 45.12 -1.36 -18.92
CA LEU A 349 45.41 -1.10 -17.51
C LEU A 349 45.68 -2.38 -16.73
N HIS A 350 44.92 -3.44 -17.01
CA HIS A 350 45.14 -4.75 -16.40
C HIS A 350 46.50 -5.35 -16.80
N LYS A 351 46.84 -5.35 -18.10
CA LYS A 351 48.14 -5.84 -18.59
C LYS A 351 49.33 -5.06 -18.02
N GLU A 352 49.16 -3.76 -17.78
CA GLU A 352 50.15 -2.89 -17.15
C GLU A 352 50.23 -3.05 -15.62
N GLY A 353 49.32 -3.83 -15.02
CA GLY A 353 49.26 -4.07 -13.58
C GLY A 353 48.72 -2.89 -12.77
N LEU A 354 48.03 -1.94 -13.40
CA LEU A 354 47.46 -0.75 -12.76
C LEU A 354 46.12 -1.04 -12.07
N ILE A 355 45.43 -2.09 -12.49
CA ILE A 355 44.21 -2.61 -11.86
C ILE A 355 44.31 -4.11 -11.67
N SER A 356 43.70 -4.64 -10.61
CA SER A 356 43.68 -6.10 -10.35
C SER A 356 42.74 -6.83 -11.32
N GLU A 357 42.90 -8.15 -11.45
CA GLU A 357 41.96 -9.00 -12.20
C GLU A 357 40.52 -8.89 -11.64
N SER A 358 40.37 -8.72 -10.32
CA SER A 358 39.07 -8.46 -9.69
C SER A 358 38.47 -7.13 -10.11
N ASP A 359 39.26 -6.05 -10.12
CA ASP A 359 38.81 -4.71 -10.54
C ASP A 359 38.43 -4.71 -12.03
N TYR A 360 39.25 -5.35 -12.86
CA TYR A 360 38.98 -5.52 -14.28
C TYR A 360 37.64 -6.22 -14.52
N LYS A 361 37.37 -7.35 -13.83
CA LYS A 361 36.07 -8.05 -13.91
C LYS A 361 34.91 -7.23 -13.37
N ALA A 362 35.15 -6.43 -12.32
CA ALA A 362 34.14 -5.58 -11.71
C ALA A 362 33.74 -4.42 -12.64
N ALA A 363 34.70 -3.79 -13.30
CA ALA A 363 34.49 -2.64 -14.19
C ALA A 363 34.02 -3.02 -15.61
N ARG A 364 34.38 -4.20 -16.11
CA ARG A 364 34.08 -4.62 -17.49
C ARG A 364 32.66 -5.17 -17.66
N LEU A 365 31.91 -4.62 -18.63
CA LEU A 365 30.64 -5.15 -19.13
C LEU A 365 30.84 -5.80 -20.52
N CYS A 366 29.97 -6.74 -20.88
CA CYS A 366 29.84 -7.24 -22.25
C CYS A 366 28.35 -7.16 -22.67
N GLY A 367 28.09 -6.82 -23.93
CA GLY A 367 26.73 -6.80 -24.49
C GLY A 367 25.90 -5.62 -24.01
N SER A 368 26.44 -4.42 -24.19
CA SER A 368 25.83 -3.17 -23.74
C SER A 368 24.70 -2.71 -24.66
N ARG A 369 23.93 -1.73 -24.19
CA ARG A 369 22.90 -1.02 -24.94
C ARG A 369 22.88 0.47 -24.55
N PRO A 370 22.26 1.35 -25.34
CA PRO A 370 22.01 2.73 -24.93
C PRO A 370 21.21 2.80 -23.64
N ALA A 371 21.42 3.87 -22.86
CA ALA A 371 20.57 4.13 -21.70
C ALA A 371 19.13 4.42 -22.13
N ARG A 372 18.16 4.37 -21.22
CA ARG A 372 16.76 4.69 -21.53
C ARG A 372 16.30 5.85 -20.69
N LEU A 373 15.84 6.92 -21.34
CA LEU A 373 15.28 8.08 -20.67
C LEU A 373 13.77 7.92 -20.51
N TYR A 374 13.25 8.27 -19.34
CA TYR A 374 11.81 8.39 -19.09
C TYR A 374 11.53 9.48 -18.05
N GLY A 375 10.35 10.09 -18.12
CA GLY A 375 9.88 11.13 -17.22
C GLY A 375 8.96 10.59 -16.12
N LEU A 376 9.12 11.11 -14.91
CA LEU A 376 8.20 10.88 -13.80
C LEU A 376 7.35 12.14 -13.55
N PRO A 377 6.00 12.08 -13.60
CA PRO A 377 5.16 13.25 -13.40
C PRO A 377 5.25 13.80 -11.97
N LYS A 378 5.59 15.08 -11.84
CA LYS A 378 5.53 15.82 -10.57
C LYS A 378 4.10 16.27 -10.29
N THR A 379 3.24 15.33 -9.90
CA THR A 379 1.79 15.55 -9.66
C THR A 379 1.45 16.58 -8.59
N HIS A 380 2.44 17.01 -7.80
CA HIS A 380 2.33 18.01 -6.74
C HIS A 380 2.73 19.42 -7.19
N LYS A 381 3.04 19.63 -8.47
CA LYS A 381 3.47 20.92 -9.05
C LYS A 381 2.48 21.37 -10.12
N PRO A 382 2.27 22.69 -10.30
CA PRO A 382 1.43 23.21 -11.38
C PRO A 382 2.02 22.80 -12.74
N ASN A 383 1.17 22.65 -13.76
CA ASN A 383 1.53 22.22 -15.12
C ASN A 383 2.11 20.79 -15.24
N LEU A 384 2.20 20.06 -14.12
CA LEU A 384 2.58 18.65 -14.06
C LEU A 384 3.90 18.35 -14.81
N PRO A 385 5.01 19.06 -14.50
CA PRO A 385 6.29 18.86 -15.18
C PRO A 385 6.82 17.45 -14.94
N LEU A 386 7.62 16.95 -15.88
CA LEU A 386 8.26 15.63 -15.78
C LEU A 386 9.65 15.75 -15.13
N ARG A 387 10.00 14.83 -14.22
CA ARG A 387 11.38 14.62 -13.78
C ARG A 387 12.05 13.60 -14.70
N PRO A 388 13.07 13.97 -15.49
CA PRO A 388 13.77 13.03 -16.34
C PRO A 388 14.62 12.07 -15.49
N ILE A 389 14.51 10.77 -15.74
CA ILE A 389 15.30 9.71 -15.12
C ILE A 389 15.92 8.86 -16.21
N MET A 390 17.22 8.56 -16.05
CA MET A 390 17.96 7.75 -17.01
C MET A 390 18.24 6.37 -16.43
N SER A 391 17.76 5.33 -17.09
CA SER A 391 18.12 3.95 -16.76
C SER A 391 19.46 3.58 -17.39
N PHE A 392 20.51 3.52 -16.57
CA PHE A 392 21.84 3.05 -16.98
C PHE A 392 21.99 1.52 -16.99
N ILE A 393 20.90 0.77 -16.80
CA ILE A 393 20.97 -0.69 -16.72
C ILE A 393 21.43 -1.27 -18.06
N LYS A 394 22.59 -1.94 -18.02
CA LYS A 394 23.31 -2.53 -19.18
C LYS A 394 23.94 -1.49 -20.13
N THR A 395 24.23 -0.27 -19.69
CA THR A 395 25.07 0.65 -20.49
C THR A 395 26.54 0.27 -20.39
N PHE A 396 27.33 0.61 -21.41
CA PHE A 396 28.75 0.23 -21.50
C PHE A 396 29.57 0.66 -20.29
N ASN A 397 29.25 1.82 -19.71
CA ASN A 397 29.93 2.39 -18.56
C ASN A 397 29.32 2.02 -17.20
N TYR A 398 28.18 1.30 -17.14
CA TYR A 398 27.46 1.05 -15.88
C TYR A 398 28.32 0.39 -14.79
N LYS A 399 29.07 -0.65 -15.17
CA LYS A 399 29.95 -1.38 -14.26
C LYS A 399 31.15 -0.57 -13.83
N LEU A 400 31.76 0.17 -14.75
CA LEU A 400 32.82 1.12 -14.46
C LEU A 400 32.36 2.17 -13.44
N SER A 401 31.19 2.79 -13.67
CA SER A 401 30.61 3.78 -12.75
C SER A 401 30.39 3.19 -11.36
N LYS A 402 29.96 1.92 -11.25
CA LYS A 402 29.78 1.25 -9.95
C LYS A 402 31.10 1.00 -9.23
N TRP A 403 32.11 0.50 -9.95
CA TRP A 403 33.44 0.28 -9.39
C TRP A 403 34.10 1.59 -8.93
N LEU A 404 34.02 2.66 -9.75
CA LEU A 404 34.49 3.99 -9.37
C LEU A 404 33.71 4.56 -8.18
N ALA A 405 32.40 4.31 -8.09
CA ALA A 405 31.61 4.74 -6.94
C ALA A 405 32.11 4.08 -5.64
N GLU A 406 32.40 2.79 -5.66
CA GLU A 406 32.99 2.08 -4.52
C GLU A 406 34.38 2.64 -4.16
N LEU A 407 35.21 2.94 -5.16
CA LEU A 407 36.55 3.52 -4.98
C LEU A 407 36.50 4.92 -4.35
N LEU A 408 35.55 5.76 -4.77
CA LEU A 408 35.44 7.16 -4.34
C LEU A 408 34.62 7.35 -3.05
N GLN A 409 33.99 6.29 -2.55
CA GLN A 409 33.16 6.33 -1.34
C GLN A 409 33.84 7.00 -0.12
N PRO A 410 35.17 6.85 0.12
CA PRO A 410 35.85 7.54 1.22
C PRO A 410 35.82 9.07 1.11
N LEU A 411 35.79 9.63 -0.12
CA LEU A 411 35.78 11.08 -0.36
C LEU A 411 34.41 11.74 -0.12
N ARG A 412 33.37 10.92 0.03
CA ARG A 412 31.98 11.38 0.16
C ARG A 412 31.71 12.08 1.50
N LYS A 413 32.54 11.86 2.51
CA LYS A 413 32.30 12.38 3.87
C LYS A 413 32.65 13.87 3.93
N SER A 414 31.70 14.69 4.37
CA SER A 414 31.95 16.07 4.81
C SER A 414 31.49 16.26 6.25
N SER A 415 32.08 17.25 6.93
CA SER A 415 31.67 17.67 8.28
C SER A 415 30.25 18.26 8.32
N CYS A 416 29.75 18.75 7.17
CA CYS A 416 28.44 19.40 7.05
C CYS A 416 27.31 18.43 6.61
N THR A 417 27.64 17.21 6.21
CA THR A 417 26.65 16.23 5.72
C THR A 417 26.01 15.47 6.87
N ILE A 418 24.68 15.57 6.97
CA ILE A 418 23.89 14.76 7.89
C ILE A 418 23.48 13.46 7.20
N LYS A 419 23.59 12.36 7.95
CA LYS A 419 23.32 11.02 7.43
C LYS A 419 21.84 10.79 7.10
N ASP A 420 20.93 11.19 7.99
CA ASP A 420 19.50 10.98 7.82
C ASP A 420 18.64 12.00 8.60
N THR A 421 17.32 11.96 8.37
CA THR A 421 16.36 12.87 9.00
C THR A 421 16.31 12.73 10.53
N PHE A 422 16.61 11.56 11.09
CA PHE A 422 16.60 11.37 12.54
C PHE A 422 17.81 12.04 13.19
N ASP A 423 18.97 11.94 12.55
CA ASP A 423 20.18 12.66 12.98
C ASP A 423 19.97 14.18 12.92
N PHE A 424 19.28 14.68 11.89
CA PHE A 424 18.90 16.10 11.84
C PHE A 424 17.97 16.50 12.99
N ILE A 425 16.92 15.73 13.28
CA ILE A 425 16.02 16.01 14.41
C ILE A 425 16.79 16.01 15.74
N LYS A 426 17.78 15.13 15.88
CA LYS A 426 18.63 15.09 17.07
C LYS A 426 19.47 16.36 17.18
N LEU A 427 20.09 16.79 16.07
CA LEU A 427 20.87 18.03 16.00
C LEU A 427 20.01 19.26 16.31
N THR A 428 18.83 19.40 15.70
CA THR A 428 17.93 20.55 15.95
C THR A 428 17.48 20.62 17.39
N LYS A 429 17.20 19.48 18.05
CA LYS A 429 16.88 19.45 19.48
C LYS A 429 18.02 19.95 20.36
N THR A 430 19.27 19.63 20.01
CA THR A 430 20.46 20.14 20.73
C THR A 430 20.63 21.65 20.54
N TYR A 431 20.32 22.20 19.37
CA TYR A 431 20.38 23.66 19.14
C TYR A 431 19.24 24.41 19.84
N ASN A 432 18.04 23.82 19.92
CA ASN A 432 16.88 24.46 20.53
C ASN A 432 17.07 24.75 22.04
N THR A 433 18.00 24.06 22.71
CA THR A 433 18.36 24.35 24.11
C THR A 433 19.33 25.53 24.28
N GLN A 434 19.99 25.99 23.22
CA GLN A 434 20.99 27.08 23.28
C GLN A 434 20.54 28.40 22.64
N TYR A 435 19.50 28.41 21.80
CA TYR A 435 19.20 29.57 20.94
C TYR A 435 17.70 29.78 20.69
N SER A 436 16.98 30.36 21.67
CA SER A 436 15.53 30.60 21.60
C SER A 436 15.10 31.69 20.61
N GLU A 437 16.03 32.47 20.05
CA GLU A 437 15.72 33.62 19.18
C GLU A 437 16.20 33.48 17.72
N LYS A 438 16.62 32.28 17.28
CA LYS A 438 17.16 32.10 15.92
C LYS A 438 16.11 31.61 14.93
N GLN A 439 16.17 32.13 13.71
CA GLN A 439 15.37 31.65 12.58
C GLN A 439 16.14 30.58 11.81
N MET A 440 15.45 29.49 11.46
CA MET A 440 15.97 28.48 10.53
C MET A 440 15.60 28.89 9.10
N VAL A 441 16.60 28.98 8.23
CA VAL A 441 16.42 29.22 6.80
C VAL A 441 16.83 27.96 6.05
N SER A 442 15.98 27.50 5.14
CA SER A 442 16.23 26.31 4.31
C SER A 442 16.25 26.67 2.83
N PHE A 443 17.30 26.27 2.11
CA PHE A 443 17.45 26.45 0.67
C PHE A 443 17.38 25.10 -0.06
N ASP A 444 16.56 25.02 -1.10
CA ASP A 444 16.40 23.84 -1.98
C ASP A 444 17.16 24.09 -3.29
N ILE A 445 18.12 23.23 -3.62
CA ILE A 445 18.92 23.38 -4.84
C ILE A 445 18.09 22.94 -6.05
N GLN A 446 17.84 23.85 -6.98
CA GLN A 446 17.11 23.54 -8.19
C GLN A 446 17.93 22.65 -9.13
N ASN A 447 17.45 21.45 -9.44
CA ASN A 447 18.03 20.56 -10.45
C ASN A 447 19.53 20.21 -10.22
N LEU A 448 19.93 19.97 -8.97
CA LEU A 448 21.31 19.70 -8.54
C LEU A 448 22.13 18.86 -9.54
N TYR A 449 21.66 17.67 -9.90
CA TYR A 449 22.40 16.75 -10.76
C TYR A 449 22.77 17.33 -12.13
N THR A 450 21.84 17.98 -12.82
CA THR A 450 22.08 18.53 -14.17
C THR A 450 22.94 19.80 -14.15
N GLN A 451 23.08 20.45 -13.00
CA GLN A 451 23.87 21.66 -12.81
C GLN A 451 25.31 21.39 -12.37
N ILE A 452 25.65 20.17 -11.95
CA ILE A 452 27.01 19.85 -11.51
C ILE A 452 27.97 19.82 -12.71
N PRO A 453 29.01 20.67 -12.72
CA PRO A 453 29.98 20.74 -13.81
C PRO A 453 30.96 19.54 -13.75
N ILE A 454 30.81 18.59 -14.69
CA ILE A 454 31.53 17.31 -14.65
C ILE A 454 33.05 17.53 -14.61
N ALA A 455 33.58 18.37 -15.50
CA ALA A 455 35.03 18.60 -15.62
C ALA A 455 35.63 19.15 -14.32
N GLN A 456 34.96 20.12 -13.68
CA GLN A 456 35.38 20.67 -12.40
C GLN A 456 35.30 19.62 -11.29
N THR A 457 34.22 18.82 -11.24
CA THR A 457 34.10 17.75 -10.26
C THR A 457 35.19 16.70 -10.40
N ILE A 458 35.55 16.31 -11.62
CA ILE A 458 36.68 15.40 -11.88
C ILE A 458 37.97 16.01 -11.32
N GLN A 459 38.24 17.29 -11.56
CA GLN A 459 39.43 17.96 -11.03
C GLN A 459 39.45 17.98 -9.50
N ILE A 460 38.32 18.25 -8.85
CA ILE A 460 38.18 18.20 -7.38
C ILE A 460 38.51 16.79 -6.86
N ILE A 461 37.96 15.75 -7.49
CA ILE A 461 38.23 14.35 -7.12
C ILE A 461 39.72 14.06 -7.23
N LEU A 462 40.36 14.44 -8.34
CA LEU A 462 41.78 14.24 -8.53
C LEU A 462 42.60 15.01 -7.50
N ASN A 463 42.24 16.26 -7.16
CA ASN A 463 42.94 17.03 -6.13
C ASN A 463 42.82 16.35 -4.75
N LYS A 464 41.64 15.86 -4.38
CA LYS A 464 41.43 15.16 -3.10
C LYS A 464 42.14 13.79 -3.04
N MET A 465 42.22 13.07 -4.16
CA MET A 465 42.91 11.77 -4.25
C MET A 465 44.44 11.89 -4.29
N TYR A 466 44.96 12.99 -4.87
CA TYR A 466 46.39 13.23 -5.06
C TYR A 466 46.78 14.64 -4.54
N PRO A 467 46.77 14.88 -3.23
CA PRO A 467 47.06 16.21 -2.65
C PRO A 467 48.54 16.64 -2.80
N HIS A 468 49.47 15.70 -3.00
CA HIS A 468 50.92 15.96 -3.07
C HIS A 468 51.49 15.51 -4.42
N ILE A 469 51.23 16.27 -5.50
CA ILE A 469 51.71 15.96 -6.86
C ILE A 469 53.24 16.17 -7.00
N THR A 470 53.92 16.76 -6.01
CA THR A 470 55.31 17.24 -6.12
C THR A 470 56.39 16.27 -5.63
N GLN A 471 56.07 15.07 -5.13
CA GLN A 471 57.11 14.10 -4.72
C GLN A 471 56.95 12.77 -5.48
N ASN A 472 58.00 12.41 -6.23
CA ASN A 472 58.12 11.16 -7.00
C ASN A 472 57.69 9.94 -6.17
N HIS A 473 56.52 9.37 -6.49
CA HIS A 473 56.02 8.23 -5.75
C HIS A 473 56.73 6.92 -6.16
N GLN A 474 57.34 6.23 -5.19
CA GLN A 474 58.03 4.94 -5.38
C GLN A 474 57.25 3.80 -4.70
N CYS A 475 56.26 3.21 -5.38
CA CYS A 475 55.68 1.93 -4.94
C CYS A 475 56.42 0.76 -5.60
N LYS A 476 56.98 -0.15 -4.79
CA LYS A 476 57.53 -1.42 -5.28
C LYS A 476 56.37 -2.41 -5.47
N LYS A 477 56.25 -2.95 -6.69
CA LYS A 477 55.19 -3.85 -7.21
C LYS A 477 54.75 -5.05 -6.34
N GLN A 478 55.40 -5.37 -5.23
CA GLN A 478 55.16 -6.57 -4.41
C GLN A 478 54.40 -6.32 -3.07
N MET A 479 53.98 -5.09 -2.75
CA MET A 479 53.30 -4.79 -1.48
C MET A 479 51.76 -4.76 -1.51
N HIS A 480 51.10 -5.04 -2.64
CA HIS A 480 49.64 -5.01 -2.72
C HIS A 480 49.01 -6.33 -2.28
N SER A 481 48.85 -6.50 -0.97
CA SER A 481 47.88 -7.45 -0.43
C SER A 481 46.45 -6.95 -0.73
N THR A 482 45.83 -7.56 -1.73
CA THR A 482 44.40 -7.78 -2.08
C THR A 482 43.27 -6.80 -1.71
N LYS A 483 43.45 -5.69 -0.98
CA LYS A 483 42.35 -4.75 -0.66
C LYS A 483 42.70 -3.27 -0.52
N HIS A 484 43.96 -2.89 -0.69
CA HIS A 484 44.37 -1.49 -0.66
C HIS A 484 45.06 -1.10 -1.97
N LEU A 485 44.31 -0.48 -2.89
CA LEU A 485 44.91 0.30 -3.98
C LEU A 485 45.66 1.48 -3.34
N CYS A 486 46.97 1.57 -3.57
CA CYS A 486 47.70 2.81 -3.27
C CYS A 486 47.15 3.90 -4.20
N ALA A 487 46.82 5.07 -3.64
CA ALA A 487 46.35 6.23 -4.41
C ALA A 487 47.29 6.56 -5.59
N ASN A 488 48.57 6.22 -5.50
CA ASN A 488 49.59 6.52 -6.50
C ASN A 488 49.91 5.38 -7.49
N CYS A 489 49.28 4.19 -7.42
CA CYS A 489 49.45 3.13 -8.44
C CYS A 489 48.52 3.30 -9.63
N LEU A 490 47.30 3.80 -9.41
CA LEU A 490 46.49 4.35 -10.51
C LEU A 490 47.01 5.76 -10.74
N ASN A 491 47.65 6.05 -11.88
CA ASN A 491 48.15 7.40 -12.11
C ASN A 491 46.97 8.39 -12.28
N ARG A 492 47.21 9.66 -11.91
CA ARG A 492 46.19 10.73 -11.94
C ARG A 492 45.47 10.84 -13.28
N GLU A 493 46.20 10.75 -14.38
CA GLU A 493 45.64 10.80 -15.75
C GLU A 493 44.78 9.59 -16.10
N THR A 494 45.11 8.41 -15.57
CA THR A 494 44.29 7.21 -15.76
C THR A 494 42.98 7.34 -14.99
N LEU A 495 43.02 7.79 -13.74
CA LEU A 495 41.78 8.03 -12.99
C LEU A 495 40.93 9.09 -13.67
N LYS A 496 41.54 10.18 -14.16
CA LYS A 496 40.86 11.22 -14.94
C LYS A 496 40.13 10.61 -16.13
N LYS A 497 40.84 9.84 -16.96
CA LYS A 497 40.28 9.20 -18.15
C LYS A 497 39.18 8.19 -17.81
N LEU A 498 39.32 7.43 -16.73
CA LEU A 498 38.27 6.51 -16.26
C LEU A 498 37.02 7.27 -15.81
N LEU A 499 37.18 8.39 -15.08
CA LEU A 499 36.08 9.25 -14.67
C LEU A 499 35.39 9.90 -15.86
N GLU A 500 36.14 10.39 -16.84
CA GLU A 500 35.61 10.90 -18.10
C GLU A 500 34.80 9.81 -18.81
N MET A 501 35.37 8.63 -19.06
CA MET A 501 34.64 7.52 -19.71
C MET A 501 33.39 7.05 -18.93
N ALA A 502 33.38 7.23 -17.60
CA ALA A 502 32.24 6.89 -16.75
C ALA A 502 31.14 7.95 -16.72
N THR A 503 31.43 9.19 -17.11
CA THR A 503 30.52 10.34 -16.94
C THR A 503 30.22 11.07 -18.23
N THR A 504 31.23 11.34 -19.06
CA THR A 504 31.08 12.02 -20.34
C THR A 504 30.57 11.03 -21.39
N GLN A 505 29.82 11.54 -22.37
CA GLN A 505 29.39 10.78 -23.54
C GLN A 505 28.40 9.62 -23.25
N SER A 506 27.62 9.71 -22.18
CA SER A 506 26.51 8.78 -21.97
C SER A 506 25.43 9.04 -23.01
N HIS A 507 25.15 8.04 -23.84
CA HIS A 507 24.12 8.11 -24.88
C HIS A 507 22.90 7.29 -24.48
N PHE A 508 21.74 7.74 -24.93
CA PHE A 508 20.46 7.22 -24.50
C PHE A 508 19.39 7.29 -25.58
N LEU A 509 18.37 6.45 -25.42
CA LEU A 509 17.19 6.39 -26.25
C LEU A 509 16.02 7.07 -25.54
N PHE A 510 15.34 7.95 -26.27
CA PHE A 510 14.02 8.45 -25.94
C PHE A 510 13.16 8.46 -27.19
N ASN A 511 11.94 7.91 -27.14
CA ASN A 511 11.01 7.87 -28.26
C ASN A 511 11.66 7.43 -29.60
N ASN A 512 12.45 6.36 -29.55
CA ASN A 512 13.20 5.81 -30.69
C ASN A 512 14.23 6.76 -31.34
N GLN A 513 14.58 7.86 -30.67
CA GLN A 513 15.65 8.78 -31.08
C GLN A 513 16.83 8.67 -30.12
N LEU A 514 18.04 8.75 -30.67
CA LEU A 514 19.29 8.71 -29.92
C LEU A 514 19.76 10.11 -29.56
N TYR A 515 20.23 10.23 -28.33
CA TYR A 515 20.79 11.46 -27.79
C TYR A 515 22.08 11.14 -27.03
N GLU A 516 22.91 12.15 -26.88
CA GLU A 516 24.10 12.17 -26.05
C GLU A 516 23.99 13.29 -25.03
N GLN A 517 24.40 12.99 -23.80
CA GLN A 517 24.59 14.01 -22.79
C GLN A 517 25.95 14.66 -22.96
N ILE A 518 25.96 16.00 -23.05
CA ILE A 518 27.17 16.80 -23.15
C ILE A 518 27.71 17.14 -21.74
N ASP A 519 26.82 17.51 -20.81
CA ASP A 519 27.19 17.98 -19.47
C ASP A 519 26.11 17.70 -18.42
N GLY A 520 26.49 17.82 -17.14
CA GLY A 520 25.67 17.51 -15.97
C GLY A 520 25.66 16.03 -15.62
N LEU A 521 25.29 15.69 -14.40
CA LEU A 521 25.09 14.30 -13.99
C LEU A 521 23.64 13.87 -14.27
N PHE A 522 23.44 12.64 -14.73
CA PHE A 522 22.10 12.06 -14.83
C PHE A 522 21.71 11.28 -13.58
N MET A 523 20.48 11.53 -13.13
CA MET A 523 19.81 10.73 -12.13
C MET A 523 19.64 9.30 -12.64
N GLY A 524 20.32 8.35 -11.98
CA GLY A 524 20.31 6.93 -12.30
C GLY A 524 21.69 6.33 -12.60
N SER A 525 22.72 7.16 -12.82
CA SER A 525 24.10 6.67 -12.87
C SER A 525 24.58 6.28 -11.46
N PRO A 526 25.23 5.11 -11.28
CA PRO A 526 25.78 4.72 -9.98
C PRO A 526 26.77 5.73 -9.40
N LEU A 527 27.48 6.47 -10.27
CA LEU A 527 28.53 7.41 -9.89
C LEU A 527 27.99 8.81 -9.57
N ALA A 528 26.81 9.15 -10.09
CA ALA A 528 26.26 10.51 -10.01
C ALA A 528 26.08 11.01 -8.56
N ALA A 529 25.54 10.19 -7.67
CA ALA A 529 25.29 10.60 -6.29
C ALA A 529 26.60 10.94 -5.54
N ILE A 530 27.65 10.15 -5.75
CA ILE A 530 28.94 10.36 -5.09
C ILE A 530 29.63 11.60 -5.64
N MET A 531 29.61 11.79 -6.96
CA MET A 531 30.17 13.01 -7.56
C MET A 531 29.43 14.27 -7.12
N ALA A 532 28.10 14.20 -7.02
CA ALA A 532 27.30 15.30 -6.49
C ALA A 532 27.67 15.64 -5.04
N ASP A 533 27.76 14.63 -4.17
CA ASP A 533 28.16 14.85 -2.78
C ASP A 533 29.59 15.41 -2.67
N ILE A 534 30.54 14.94 -3.48
CA ILE A 534 31.92 15.46 -3.47
C ILE A 534 31.95 16.93 -3.92
N TYR A 535 31.24 17.26 -4.99
CA TYR A 535 31.14 18.65 -5.47
C TYR A 535 30.49 19.56 -4.44
N MET A 536 29.36 19.14 -3.86
CA MET A 536 28.67 19.92 -2.83
C MET A 536 29.52 20.10 -1.58
N SER A 537 30.24 19.06 -1.16
CA SER A 537 31.16 19.15 -0.03
C SER A 537 32.27 20.15 -0.28
N HIS A 538 32.83 20.18 -1.50
CA HIS A 538 33.84 21.17 -1.87
C HIS A 538 33.25 22.58 -1.98
N PHE A 539 32.05 22.73 -2.53
CA PHE A 539 31.35 24.01 -2.60
C PHE A 539 31.09 24.58 -1.19
N GLU A 540 30.66 23.73 -0.26
CA GLU A 540 30.48 24.07 1.16
C GLU A 540 31.83 24.48 1.79
N GLU A 541 32.89 23.67 1.62
CA GLU A 541 34.23 23.94 2.15
C GLU A 541 34.77 25.31 1.69
N VAL A 542 34.55 25.69 0.43
CA VAL A 542 35.07 26.94 -0.15
C VAL A 542 34.22 28.15 0.25
N ASN A 543 32.89 28.05 0.18
CA ASN A 543 32.02 29.22 0.34
C ASN A 543 31.54 29.43 1.79
N MET A 544 31.59 28.39 2.64
CA MET A 544 31.05 28.46 4.01
C MET A 544 32.12 28.64 5.08
N SER A 545 33.41 28.45 4.77
CA SER A 545 34.50 28.80 5.67
C SER A 545 34.70 30.31 5.82
N GLU A 546 34.15 31.11 4.90
CA GLU A 546 34.34 32.57 4.82
C GLU A 546 33.19 33.39 5.43
N SER A 547 32.12 32.75 5.92
CA SER A 547 30.93 33.48 6.38
C SER A 547 30.89 33.69 7.91
N ASP A 548 31.36 34.84 8.38
CA ASP A 548 31.23 35.30 9.78
C ASP A 548 29.76 35.58 10.20
N SER A 549 28.82 35.57 9.25
CA SER A 549 27.42 35.97 9.43
C SER A 549 26.51 34.87 10.01
N PHE A 550 26.97 33.62 10.03
CA PHE A 550 26.15 32.49 10.49
C PHE A 550 26.64 31.98 11.85
N SER A 551 25.73 32.05 12.83
CA SER A 551 26.00 31.66 14.21
C SER A 551 26.17 30.15 14.45
N THR A 552 26.01 29.31 13.42
CA THR A 552 26.18 27.85 13.45
C THR A 552 26.60 27.35 12.07
N PHE A 553 27.41 26.29 12.03
CA PHE A 553 27.82 25.60 10.80
C PHE A 553 26.61 25.16 9.95
N PRO A 554 26.68 25.32 8.61
CA PRO A 554 25.63 24.88 7.71
C PRO A 554 25.48 23.35 7.76
N GLN A 555 24.24 22.89 7.63
CA GLN A 555 23.90 21.47 7.63
C GLN A 555 23.22 21.09 6.32
N ARG A 556 23.73 20.07 5.64
CA ARG A 556 23.13 19.53 4.41
C ARG A 556 22.46 18.19 4.65
N ILE A 557 21.22 18.08 4.17
CA ILE A 557 20.46 16.83 4.07
C ILE A 557 19.96 16.71 2.65
N TYR A 558 20.48 15.74 1.91
CA TYR A 558 20.19 15.58 0.47
C TYR A 558 20.57 16.85 -0.33
N ASP A 559 19.57 17.53 -0.89
CA ASP A 559 19.61 18.77 -1.67
C ASP A 559 19.18 20.01 -0.86
N LEU A 560 18.90 19.84 0.44
CA LEU A 560 18.50 20.91 1.34
C LEU A 560 19.69 21.40 2.17
N MET A 561 19.95 22.71 2.16
CA MET A 561 20.86 23.37 3.09
C MET A 561 20.10 24.15 4.15
N CYS A 562 20.46 23.96 5.42
CA CYS A 562 19.85 24.64 6.57
C CYS A 562 20.86 25.55 7.29
N PHE A 563 20.41 26.77 7.61
CA PHE A 563 21.18 27.78 8.36
C PHE A 563 20.39 28.28 9.58
N HIS A 564 21.09 28.64 10.66
CA HIS A 564 20.50 29.39 11.76
C HIS A 564 21.07 30.81 11.79
N ARG A 565 20.19 31.79 11.58
CA ARG A 565 20.54 33.21 11.65
C ARG A 565 20.63 33.67 13.11
N GLY A 566 21.73 34.30 13.50
CA GLY A 566 21.86 35.02 14.77
C GLY A 566 21.34 36.47 14.66
N ASN A 567 20.85 37.05 15.74
CA ASN A 567 20.22 38.39 15.78
C ASN A 567 21.19 39.58 15.64
N SER A 568 22.46 39.38 15.29
CA SER A 568 23.41 40.48 15.13
C SER A 568 23.73 40.69 13.64
N ILE A 569 23.07 41.69 13.04
CA ILE A 569 23.62 42.76 12.18
C ILE A 569 22.44 43.67 11.82
N SER A 570 22.49 44.91 12.33
CA SER A 570 21.79 46.09 11.82
C SER A 570 22.40 46.55 10.51
#